data_AF-A0A3A0V5Y3-F1
#
_entry.id   AF-A0A3A0V5Y3-F1
#
_cell.length_a   1.000
_cell.length_b   1.000
_cell.length_c   1.000
_cell.angle_alpha   90.00
_cell.angle_beta   90.00
_cell.angle_gamma   90.00
#
_symmetry.space_group_name_H-M   'P 1'
#
loop_
_entity.id
_entity.type
_entity.pdbx_description
1 polymer ?
#
loop_
_entity_poly.entity_id
_entity_poly.type
_entity_poly.pdbx_seq_one_letter_code
_entity_poly.pdbx_strand_id
1 'polypeptide(L)' 'MKIVNMHLYDYNAKFKTPVITPKVKMNTRKALFVELITDKG' A
#
# COMPACT_ATOMS: atom_id res chain seq x y z
N MET A 1 9.61 2.78 -23.92
CA MET A 1 9.10 2.88 -22.54
C MET A 1 9.71 1.73 -21.79
N LYS A 2 10.72 2.04 -20.98
CA LYS A 2 11.47 1.09 -20.17
C LYS A 2 11.35 1.54 -18.72
N ILE A 3 11.13 0.61 -17.81
CA ILE A 3 11.18 0.90 -16.37
C ILE A 3 12.67 1.07 -16.02
N VAL A 4 13.01 2.21 -15.44
CA VAL A 4 14.39 2.53 -15.04
C VAL A 4 14.58 2.41 -13.54
N ASN A 5 13.51 2.59 -12.77
CA ASN A 5 13.57 2.50 -11.31
C ASN A 5 12.20 2.12 -10.73
N MET A 6 12.20 1.63 -9.49
CA MET A 6 11.00 1.28 -8.74
C MET A 6 11.16 1.71 -7.29
N HIS A 7 10.20 2.48 -6.79
CA HIS A 7 10.11 2.82 -5.39
C HIS A 7 8.98 2.05 -4.70
N LEU A 8 9.25 1.62 -3.48
CA LEU A 8 8.34 0.84 -2.65
C LEU A 8 8.04 1.62 -1.38
N TYR A 9 6.77 1.89 -1.14
CA TYR A 9 6.33 2.66 0.02
C TYR A 9 5.36 1.84 0.86
N ASP A 10 5.78 1.50 2.07
CA ASP A 10 4.89 0.92 3.07
C ASP A 10 3.97 2.00 3.62
N TYR A 11 2.68 1.73 3.58
CA TYR A 11 1.66 2.61 4.12
C TYR A 11 0.73 1.87 5.05
N ASN A 12 0.65 2.35 6.29
CA ASN A 12 -0.25 1.82 7.29
C ASN A 12 -1.35 2.84 7.60
N ALA A 13 -2.55 2.63 7.06
CA ALA A 13 -3.69 3.51 7.23
C ALA A 13 -4.63 2.98 8.31
N LYS A 14 -5.17 3.86 9.15
CA LYS A 14 -6.29 3.50 10.02
C LYS A 14 -7.59 3.37 9.21
N PHE A 15 -8.41 2.38 9.52
CA PHE A 15 -9.78 2.35 9.01
C PHE A 15 -10.63 3.41 9.73
N LYS A 16 -11.61 3.99 9.03
CA LYS A 16 -12.61 4.87 9.67
C LYS A 16 -13.46 4.12 10.69
N THR A 17 -13.81 2.87 10.37
CA THR A 17 -14.48 1.93 11.26
C THR A 17 -13.72 0.61 11.20
N PRO A 18 -13.38 -0.03 12.33
CA PRO A 18 -12.61 -1.27 12.33
C PRO A 18 -13.37 -2.41 11.65
N VAL A 19 -12.65 -3.28 10.95
CA VAL A 19 -13.21 -4.50 10.37
C VAL A 19 -13.19 -5.58 11.44
N ILE A 20 -14.37 -6.10 11.81
CA ILE A 20 -14.53 -7.10 12.86
C ILE A 20 -15.17 -8.35 12.26
N THR A 21 -14.49 -9.47 12.44
CA THR A 21 -15.00 -10.82 12.15
C THR A 21 -14.79 -11.68 13.41
N PRO A 22 -15.46 -12.85 13.54
CA PRO A 22 -15.30 -13.69 14.73
C PRO A 22 -13.86 -14.09 15.05
N LYS A 23 -12.99 -14.13 14.03
CA LYS A 23 -11.59 -14.57 14.16
C LYS A 23 -10.58 -13.42 14.24
N VAL A 24 -10.92 -12.24 13.74
CA VAL A 24 -9.98 -11.12 13.61
C VAL A 24 -10.70 -9.78 13.77
N LYS A 25 -10.04 -8.87 14.50
CA LYS A 25 -10.32 -7.43 14.52
C LYS A 25 -9.15 -6.68 13.87
N MET A 26 -9.46 -5.85 12.87
CA MET A 26 -8.47 -5.09 12.12
C MET A 26 -8.77 -3.59 12.21
N ASN A 27 -7.87 -2.85 12.86
CA ASN A 27 -8.00 -1.39 13.04
C ASN A 27 -7.23 -0.59 11.98
N THR A 28 -6.25 -1.23 11.35
CA THR A 28 -5.38 -0.61 10.35
C THR A 28 -5.20 -1.53 9.15
N ARG A 29 -5.02 -0.94 7.97
CA ARG A 29 -4.63 -1.63 6.74
C ARG A 29 -3.20 -1.29 6.39
N LYS A 30 -2.40 -2.33 6.14
CA LYS A 30 -1.11 -2.17 5.48
C LYS A 30 -1.32 -2.27 3.98
N ALA A 31 -0.73 -1.35 3.24
CA ALA A 31 -0.68 -1.35 1.80
C ALA A 31 0.76 -1.08 1.36
N LEU A 32 1.17 -1.70 0.27
CA LEU A 32 2.42 -1.40 -0.40
C LEU A 32 2.10 -0.62 -1.66
N PHE A 33 2.57 0.62 -1.73
CA PHE A 33 2.51 1.40 -2.96
C PHE A 33 3.78 1.19 -3.75
N VAL A 34 3.61 0.93 -5.05
CA VAL A 34 4.71 0.73 -5.99
C VAL A 34 4.67 1.86 -7.01
N GLU A 35 5.72 2.65 -7.03
CA GLU A 35 5.94 3.69 -8.03
C GLU A 35 6.95 3.17 -9.05
N LEU A 36 6.53 3.06 -10.30
CA LEU A 36 7.36 2.63 -11.42
C LEU A 36 7.81 3.86 -12.20
N ILE A 37 9.11 4.11 -12.22
CA ILE A 37 9.70 5.26 -12.92
C ILE A 37 10.16 4.79 -14.29
N THR A 38 9.80 5.55 -15.32
CA THR A 38 10.14 5.22 -16.70
C THR A 38 11.28 6.08 -17.22
N ASP A 39 11.89 5.65 -18.33
CA ASP A 39 12.88 6.40 -19.08
C ASP A 39 12.39 7.79 -19.58
N LYS A 40 11.10 8.08 -19.47
CA LYS A 40 10.47 9.32 -19.91
C LYS A 40 10.06 10.26 -18.76
N GLY A 41 10.32 9.88 -17.50
CA GLY A 41 9.72 10.49 -16.32
C GLY A 41 8.39 9.83 -16.04
#